data_AF-A0A535H7U9-F1
#
_entry.id   AF-A0A535H7U9-F1
#
_cell.length_a   1.000
_cell.length_b   1.000
_cell.length_c   1.000
_cell.angle_alpha   90.00
_cell.angle_beta   90.00
_cell.angle_gamma   90.00
#
_symmetry.space_group_name_H-M   'P 1'
#
loop_
_entity.id
_entity.type
_entity.pdbx_description
1 polymer ?
#
loop_
_entity_poly.entity_id
_entity_poly.type
_entity_poly.pdbx_seq_one_letter_code
_entity_poly.pdbx_strand_id
1 'polypeptide(L)'
;MRHVGELYDQALKAGVPAEDARFLLPNAASTNLTFTVNFEEFLHIADLRLCWRAQWEIRHMWAKARNALKARFPELAKPVQPKCGDQRMGYCDEPLAEYLKCPLGARRIRLHKDEIVAAAKTGRTLESTPLTEEDLALLTPRPEFEKVPVATG
;
A
#
# COMPACT_ATOMS: atom_id res chain seq x y z
N MET A 1 12.34 14.98 16.20
CA MET A 1 11.72 14.01 17.15
C MET A 1 12.24 14.15 18.57
N ARG A 2 13.56 14.19 18.81
CA ARG A 2 14.13 14.30 20.17
C ARG A 2 13.52 15.42 21.03
N HIS A 3 13.47 16.64 20.50
CA HIS A 3 12.93 17.80 21.21
C HIS A 3 11.45 17.66 21.60
N VAL A 4 10.64 17.03 20.75
CA VAL A 4 9.22 16.78 21.04
C VAL A 4 9.06 15.77 22.18
N GLY A 5 9.90 14.72 22.20
CA GLY A 5 9.93 13.77 23.31
C GLY A 5 10.34 14.42 24.63
N GLU A 6 11.36 15.29 24.61
CA GLU A 6 11.79 16.05 25.79
C GLU A 6 10.67 16.94 26.35
N LEU A 7 9.92 17.63 25.47
CA LEU A 7 8.79 18.46 25.88
C LEU A 7 7.63 17.64 26.44
N TYR A 8 7.34 16.48 25.84
CA TYR A 8 6.37 15.53 26.37
C TYR A 8 6.77 15.08 27.80
N ASP A 9 8.03 14.71 28.01
CA ASP A 9 8.53 14.30 29.32
C ASP A 9 8.48 15.44 30.36
N GLN A 10 8.74 16.68 29.93
CA GLN A 10 8.62 17.86 30.80
C GLN A 10 7.17 18.11 31.22
N ALA A 11 6.21 17.99 30.29
CA ALA A 11 4.79 18.14 30.58
C ALA A 11 4.32 17.10 31.61
N LEU A 12 4.72 15.84 31.45
CA LEU A 12 4.42 14.78 32.42
C LEU A 12 5.01 15.09 33.81
N LYS A 13 6.27 15.54 33.87
CA LYS A 13 6.93 15.92 35.14
C LYS A 13 6.26 17.12 35.82
N ALA A 14 5.62 18.00 35.04
CA ALA A 14 4.85 19.13 35.54
C ALA A 14 3.42 18.75 36.00
N GLY A 15 3.05 17.46 35.92
CA GLY A 15 1.73 16.98 36.35
C GLY A 15 0.64 17.08 35.28
N VAL A 16 0.99 17.38 34.02
CA VAL A 16 0.03 17.35 32.91
C VAL A 16 -0.34 15.88 32.62
N PRO A 17 -1.64 15.55 32.51
CA PRO A 17 -2.08 14.20 32.15
C PRO A 17 -1.53 13.74 30.78
N ALA A 18 -1.31 12.44 30.62
CA ALA A 18 -0.71 11.89 29.39
C ALA A 18 -1.60 12.10 28.16
N GLU A 19 -2.92 12.10 28.34
CA GLU A 19 -3.92 12.35 27.30
C GLU A 19 -3.85 13.77 26.73
N ASP A 20 -3.38 14.74 27.52
CA ASP A 20 -3.15 16.13 27.12
C ASP A 20 -1.72 16.32 26.62
N ALA A 21 -0.72 15.74 27.31
CA ALA A 21 0.67 15.82 26.88
C ALA A 21 0.89 15.25 25.47
N ARG A 22 0.13 14.21 25.08
CA ARG A 22 0.24 13.60 23.75
C ARG A 22 -0.18 14.52 22.59
N PHE A 23 -0.79 15.69 22.84
CA PHE A 23 -1.02 16.70 21.78
C PHE A 23 0.28 17.22 21.16
N LEU A 24 1.41 17.05 21.86
CA LEU A 24 2.74 17.35 21.33
C LEU A 24 3.23 16.29 20.33
N LEU A 25 2.74 15.05 20.40
CA LEU A 25 3.23 13.96 19.56
C LEU A 25 2.80 14.14 18.10
N PRO A 26 3.72 13.95 17.13
CA PRO A 26 3.39 14.11 15.73
C PRO A 26 2.71 12.85 15.17
N ASN A 27 2.16 12.96 13.96
CA ASN A 27 1.60 11.82 13.21
C ASN A 27 2.60 10.67 12.98
N ALA A 28 3.92 10.96 13.05
CA ALA A 28 4.98 9.95 12.92
C ALA A 28 5.27 9.18 14.22
N ALA A 29 4.54 9.45 15.31
CA ALA A 29 4.63 8.64 16.52
C ALA A 29 4.21 7.20 16.22
N SER A 30 5.04 6.24 16.61
CA SER A 30 4.76 4.83 16.37
C SER A 30 3.55 4.36 17.18
N THR A 31 2.77 3.48 16.57
CA THR A 31 1.66 2.81 17.23
C THR A 31 1.69 1.33 16.87
N ASN A 32 1.30 0.48 17.81
CA ASN A 32 1.13 -0.95 17.59
C ASN A 32 -0.36 -1.24 17.47
N LEU A 33 -0.75 -1.81 16.32
CA LEU A 33 -2.14 -2.14 16.01
C LEU A 33 -2.26 -3.65 15.78
N THR A 34 -3.19 -4.29 16.48
CA THR A 34 -3.63 -5.66 16.20
C THR A 34 -5.01 -5.60 15.58
N PHE A 35 -5.19 -6.22 14.41
CA PHE A 35 -6.48 -6.31 13.74
C PHE A 35 -6.69 -7.71 13.14
N THR A 36 -7.94 -8.11 13.04
CA THR A 36 -8.36 -9.40 12.44
C THR A 36 -9.35 -9.12 11.34
N VAL A 37 -9.16 -9.73 10.18
CA VAL A 37 -10.05 -9.64 9.02
C VAL A 37 -10.28 -11.02 8.43
N ASN A 38 -11.43 -11.22 7.80
CA ASN A 38 -11.63 -12.39 6.96
C ASN A 38 -10.84 -12.25 5.64
N PHE A 39 -10.80 -13.29 4.81
CA PHE A 39 -10.01 -13.26 3.59
C PHE A 39 -10.58 -12.30 2.52
N GLU A 40 -11.90 -12.15 2.43
CA GLU A 40 -12.54 -11.22 1.50
C GLU A 40 -12.15 -9.77 1.79
N GLU A 41 -12.21 -9.37 3.06
CA GLU A 41 -11.79 -8.06 3.51
C GLU A 41 -10.28 -7.88 3.35
N PHE A 42 -9.47 -8.92 3.58
CA PHE A 42 -8.03 -8.88 3.30
C PHE A 42 -7.74 -8.55 1.83
N LEU A 43 -8.51 -9.14 0.91
CA LEU A 43 -8.41 -8.86 -0.52
C LEU A 43 -8.90 -7.44 -0.86
N HIS A 44 -10.00 -7.00 -0.25
CA HIS A 44 -10.51 -5.64 -0.45
C HIS A 44 -9.52 -4.58 0.03
N ILE A 45 -8.89 -4.78 1.19
CA ILE A 45 -7.87 -3.85 1.66
C ILE A 45 -6.64 -3.91 0.75
N ALA A 46 -6.23 -5.09 0.29
CA ALA A 46 -5.14 -5.22 -0.66
C ALA A 46 -5.41 -4.45 -1.97
N ASP A 47 -6.64 -4.48 -2.49
CA ASP A 47 -7.03 -3.73 -3.69
C ASP A 47 -6.69 -2.24 -3.57
N LEU A 48 -7.00 -1.67 -2.40
CA LEU A 48 -6.84 -0.24 -2.11
C LEU A 48 -5.41 0.11 -1.69
N ARG A 49 -4.77 -0.75 -0.89
CA ARG A 49 -3.51 -0.42 -0.20
C ARG A 49 -2.27 -0.88 -0.95
N LEU A 50 -2.39 -1.82 -1.88
CA LEU A 50 -1.29 -2.18 -2.79
C LEU A 50 -1.21 -1.28 -4.03
N CYS A 51 -2.23 -0.46 -4.29
CA CYS A 51 -2.24 0.48 -5.41
C CYS A 51 -1.10 1.51 -5.31
N TRP A 52 -0.51 1.90 -6.45
CA TRP A 52 0.52 2.94 -6.49
C TRP A 52 0.07 4.27 -5.86
N ARG A 53 -1.23 4.58 -5.92
CA ARG A 53 -1.78 5.84 -5.39
C ARG A 53 -1.81 5.87 -3.86
N ALA A 54 -1.77 4.71 -3.21
CA ALA A 54 -1.73 4.64 -1.76
C ALA A 54 -0.41 5.20 -1.23
N GLN A 55 -0.48 5.86 -0.07
CA GLN A 55 0.71 6.31 0.66
C GLN A 55 1.69 5.14 0.84
N TRP A 56 2.98 5.41 0.63
CA TRP A 56 3.97 4.35 0.53
C TRP A 56 4.11 3.56 1.84
N GLU A 57 3.93 4.18 3.02
CA GLU A 57 4.01 3.46 4.31
C GLU A 57 2.96 2.36 4.42
N ILE A 58 1.68 2.67 4.14
CA ILE A 58 0.60 1.67 4.22
C ILE A 58 0.76 0.61 3.13
N ARG A 59 1.24 1.00 1.95
CA ARG A 59 1.53 0.06 0.87
C ARG A 59 2.65 -0.91 1.24
N HIS A 60 3.71 -0.43 1.90
CA HIS A 60 4.79 -1.28 2.41
C HIS A 60 4.28 -2.26 3.45
N MET A 61 3.48 -1.78 4.40
CA MET A 61 2.85 -2.63 5.43
C MET A 61 2.02 -3.74 4.79
N TRP A 62 1.21 -3.42 3.78
CA TRP A 62 0.38 -4.41 3.08
C TRP A 62 1.18 -5.36 2.19
N ALA A 63 2.29 -4.90 1.58
CA ALA A 63 3.22 -5.79 0.89
C ALA A 63 3.85 -6.82 1.85
N LYS A 64 4.20 -6.39 3.08
CA LYS A 64 4.66 -7.31 4.14
C LYS A 64 3.56 -8.29 4.56
N ALA A 65 2.31 -7.84 4.71
CA ALA A 65 1.18 -8.72 5.02
C ALA A 65 0.96 -9.77 3.92
N ARG A 66 0.99 -9.36 2.64
CA ARG A 66 0.94 -10.27 1.48
C ARG A 66 2.07 -11.30 1.53
N ASN A 67 3.30 -10.88 1.81
CA ASN A 67 4.45 -11.78 1.87
C ASN A 67 4.35 -12.78 3.02
N ALA A 68 3.85 -12.35 4.19
CA ALA A 68 3.58 -13.24 5.31
C ALA A 68 2.53 -14.30 4.96
N LEU A 69 1.43 -13.90 4.29
CA LEU A 69 0.44 -14.84 3.78
C LEU A 69 1.05 -15.80 2.76
N LYS A 70 1.82 -15.29 1.79
CA LYS A 70 2.48 -16.07 0.74
C LYS A 70 3.42 -17.15 1.32
N ALA A 71 4.17 -16.81 2.37
CA ALA A 71 5.07 -17.75 3.02
C ALA A 71 4.33 -18.95 3.64
N ARG A 72 3.08 -18.77 4.06
CA ARG A 72 2.28 -19.83 4.69
C ARG A 72 1.32 -20.51 3.73
N PHE A 73 0.67 -19.75 2.85
CA PHE A 73 -0.38 -20.16 1.93
C PHE A 73 -0.17 -19.52 0.55
N PRO A 74 0.76 -20.03 -0.27
CA PRO A 74 1.10 -19.44 -1.57
C PRO A 74 -0.11 -19.27 -2.50
N GLU A 75 -1.01 -20.26 -2.51
CA GLU A 75 -2.22 -20.26 -3.34
C GLU A 75 -3.18 -19.13 -2.98
N LEU A 76 -3.31 -18.81 -1.68
CA LEU A 76 -4.15 -17.70 -1.22
C LEU A 76 -3.51 -16.34 -1.46
N ALA A 77 -2.19 -16.27 -1.66
CA ALA A 77 -1.51 -15.01 -1.94
C ALA A 77 -1.57 -14.59 -3.42
N LYS A 78 -1.88 -15.52 -4.34
CA LYS A 78 -2.04 -15.23 -5.79
C LYS A 78 -3.07 -14.12 -6.07
N PRO A 79 -4.29 -14.16 -5.50
CA PRO A 79 -5.27 -13.09 -5.68
C PRO A 79 -4.98 -11.84 -4.85
N VAL A 80 -4.00 -11.84 -3.94
CA VAL A 80 -3.64 -10.64 -3.16
C VAL A 80 -2.78 -9.73 -4.03
N GLN A 81 -3.46 -8.90 -4.82
CA GLN A 81 -2.89 -7.97 -5.80
C GLN A 81 -3.54 -6.59 -5.60
N PRO A 82 -2.97 -5.49 -6.15
CA PRO A 82 -3.71 -4.23 -6.28
C PRO A 82 -5.00 -4.44 -7.10
N LYS A 83 -5.97 -3.53 -6.99
CA LYS A 83 -7.28 -3.62 -7.68
C LYS A 83 -7.17 -3.96 -9.17
N CYS A 84 -6.16 -3.41 -9.84
CA CYS A 84 -5.91 -3.62 -11.26
C CYS A 84 -5.23 -4.96 -11.63
N GLY A 85 -4.87 -5.79 -10.63
CA GLY A 85 -4.25 -7.09 -10.82
C GLY A 85 -5.09 -8.05 -11.65
N ASP A 86 -4.47 -9.02 -12.33
CA ASP A 86 -5.15 -9.98 -13.21
C ASP A 86 -6.11 -10.90 -12.45
N GLN A 87 -5.81 -11.23 -11.20
CA GLN A 87 -6.70 -12.01 -10.33
C GLN A 87 -7.72 -11.12 -9.60
N ARG A 88 -7.81 -9.84 -9.97
CA ARG A 88 -8.73 -8.82 -9.44
C ARG A 88 -9.61 -8.29 -10.59
N MET A 89 -9.52 -7.00 -10.93
CA MET A 89 -10.26 -6.44 -12.06
C MET A 89 -9.59 -6.67 -13.42
N GLY A 90 -8.28 -6.89 -13.45
CA GLY A 90 -7.51 -7.04 -14.70
C GLY A 90 -7.24 -5.75 -15.46
N TYR A 91 -7.69 -4.59 -14.97
CA TYR A 91 -7.45 -3.28 -15.56
C TYR A 91 -7.49 -2.16 -14.52
N CYS A 92 -6.93 -1.01 -14.87
CA CYS A 92 -6.95 0.18 -14.03
C CYS A 92 -8.16 1.06 -14.37
N ASP A 93 -8.96 1.41 -13.36
CA ASP A 93 -10.14 2.26 -13.48
C ASP A 93 -9.95 3.69 -12.93
N GLU A 94 -8.75 3.97 -12.43
CA GLU A 94 -8.35 5.26 -11.87
C GLU A 94 -8.35 6.37 -12.94
N PRO A 95 -8.37 7.65 -12.56
CA PRO A 95 -8.24 8.74 -13.54
C PRO A 95 -7.01 8.58 -14.42
N LEU A 96 -7.15 8.80 -15.74
CA LEU A 96 -6.07 8.57 -16.71
C LEU A 96 -4.77 9.29 -16.34
N ALA A 97 -4.87 10.52 -15.83
CA ALA A 97 -3.72 11.30 -15.38
C ALA A 97 -2.95 10.65 -14.23
N GLU A 98 -3.62 9.92 -13.33
CA GLU A 98 -2.98 9.18 -12.24
C GLU A 98 -2.43 7.83 -12.73
N TYR A 99 -3.16 7.16 -13.61
CA TYR A 99 -2.71 5.92 -14.26
C TYR A 99 -1.38 6.12 -15.00
N LEU A 100 -1.20 7.23 -15.72
CA LEU A 100 0.03 7.54 -16.45
C LEU A 100 1.24 7.79 -15.51
N LYS A 101 1.02 8.11 -14.23
CA LYS A 101 2.08 8.26 -13.22
C LYS A 101 2.45 6.92 -12.57
N CYS A 102 1.52 5.96 -12.57
CA CYS A 102 1.74 4.64 -12.00
C CYS A 102 2.77 3.85 -12.83
N PRO A 103 3.76 3.17 -12.21
CA PRO A 103 4.73 2.33 -12.92
C PRO A 103 4.11 1.28 -13.83
N LEU A 104 2.97 0.69 -13.42
CA LEU A 104 2.25 -0.29 -14.23
C LEU A 104 1.58 0.33 -15.46
N GLY A 105 1.03 1.54 -15.32
CA GLY A 105 0.39 2.26 -16.42
C GLY A 105 1.41 2.90 -17.36
N ALA A 106 2.43 3.57 -16.81
CA ALA A 106 3.51 4.19 -17.56
C ALA A 106 4.28 3.19 -18.45
N ARG A 107 4.42 1.94 -17.98
CA ARG A 107 5.06 0.85 -18.75
C ARG A 107 4.08 0.04 -19.59
N ARG A 108 2.79 0.39 -19.58
CA ARG A 108 1.69 -0.33 -20.25
C ARG A 108 1.65 -1.83 -19.89
N ILE A 109 2.04 -2.16 -18.66
CA ILE A 109 1.89 -3.52 -18.10
C ILE A 109 0.41 -3.78 -17.80
N ARG A 110 -0.32 -2.74 -17.36
CA ARG A 110 -1.76 -2.80 -17.08
C ARG A 110 -2.49 -1.88 -18.03
N LEU A 111 -3.59 -2.34 -18.59
CA LEU A 111 -4.47 -1.51 -19.42
C LEU A 111 -5.31 -0.57 -18.57
N HIS A 112 -5.63 0.59 -19.13
CA HIS A 112 -6.65 1.47 -18.59
C HIS A 112 -8.05 1.11 -19.12
N LYS A 113 -9.10 1.38 -18.32
CA LYS A 113 -10.50 1.14 -18.72
C LYS A 113 -10.85 1.80 -20.06
N ASP A 114 -10.30 2.98 -20.34
CA ASP A 114 -10.63 3.73 -21.56
C ASP A 114 -10.05 3.04 -22.80
N GLU A 115 -8.87 2.40 -22.67
CA GLU A 115 -8.25 1.60 -23.73
C GLU A 115 -9.11 0.37 -24.06
N ILE A 116 -9.61 -0.31 -23.03
CA ILE A 116 -10.48 -1.49 -23.18
C ILE A 116 -11.81 -1.09 -23.83
N VAL A 117 -12.43 -0.02 -23.35
CA VAL A 117 -13.69 0.49 -23.90
C VAL A 117 -13.52 0.93 -25.36
N ALA A 118 -12.42 1.59 -25.70
CA ALA A 118 -12.12 1.99 -27.08
C ALA A 118 -11.92 0.78 -28.00
N ALA A 119 -11.22 -0.26 -27.54
CA ALA A 119 -11.04 -1.48 -28.31
C ALA A 119 -12.38 -2.21 -28.56
N ALA A 120 -13.20 -2.34 -27.51
CA ALA A 120 -14.51 -2.97 -27.59
C ALA A 120 -15.43 -2.29 -28.61
N LYS A 121 -15.42 -0.94 -28.67
CA LYS A 121 -16.16 -0.17 -29.69
C LYS A 121 -15.72 -0.49 -31.13
N THR A 122 -14.50 -0.94 -31.32
CA THR A 122 -13.94 -1.35 -32.63
C THR A 122 -14.04 -2.85 -32.88
N GLY A 123 -14.77 -3.60 -32.05
CA GLY A 123 -14.89 -5.06 -32.17
C GLY A 123 -13.61 -5.83 -31.81
N ARG A 124 -12.68 -5.22 -31.08
CA ARG A 124 -11.44 -5.84 -30.62
C ARG A 124 -11.48 -6.09 -29.12
N THR A 125 -10.90 -7.21 -28.69
CA THR A 125 -10.68 -7.50 -27.27
C THR A 125 -9.23 -7.18 -26.92
N LEU A 126 -9.03 -6.47 -25.81
CA LEU A 126 -7.71 -6.26 -25.22
C LEU A 126 -7.69 -6.91 -23.83
N GLU A 127 -6.60 -7.60 -23.53
CA GLU A 127 -6.38 -8.23 -22.23
C GLU A 127 -5.08 -7.72 -21.64
N SER A 128 -5.06 -7.52 -20.32
CA SER A 128 -3.82 -7.22 -19.61
C SER A 128 -3.02 -8.51 -19.40
N THR A 129 -1.70 -8.45 -19.61
CA THR A 129 -0.78 -9.54 -19.27
C THR A 129 -0.85 -9.86 -17.77
N PRO A 130 -0.78 -11.11 -17.28
CA PRO A 130 -0.73 -11.39 -15.84
C PRO A 130 0.41 -10.65 -15.11
N LEU A 131 0.18 -10.18 -13.87
CA LEU A 131 1.24 -9.49 -13.09
C LEU A 131 2.28 -10.50 -12.64
N THR A 132 3.54 -10.21 -12.91
CA THR A 132 4.66 -10.92 -12.30
C THR A 132 4.99 -10.34 -10.92
N GLU A 133 5.81 -11.06 -10.14
CA GLU A 133 6.35 -10.50 -8.89
C GLU A 133 7.24 -9.27 -9.13
N GLU A 134 7.92 -9.20 -10.27
CA GLU A 134 8.71 -8.04 -10.66
C GLU A 134 7.82 -6.82 -10.89
N ASP A 135 6.67 -7.00 -11.54
CA ASP A 135 5.70 -5.93 -11.75
C ASP A 135 5.12 -5.43 -10.43
N LEU A 136 4.77 -6.35 -9.53
CA LEU A 136 4.28 -6.01 -8.19
C LEU A 136 5.36 -5.30 -7.36
N ALA A 137 6.64 -5.66 -7.54
CA ALA A 137 7.75 -5.00 -6.87
C ALA A 137 7.91 -3.53 -7.29
N LEU A 138 7.43 -3.13 -8.48
CA LEU A 138 7.42 -1.73 -8.91
C LEU A 138 6.51 -0.84 -8.06
N LEU A 139 5.52 -1.46 -7.41
CA LEU A 139 4.62 -0.77 -6.51
C LEU A 139 5.23 -0.65 -5.11
N THR A 140 6.17 -1.50 -4.72
CA THR A 140 6.77 -1.44 -3.39
C THR A 140 7.70 -0.23 -3.26
N PRO A 141 7.68 0.51 -2.14
CA PRO A 141 8.62 1.60 -1.93
C PRO A 141 10.08 1.14 -1.99
N ARG A 142 10.96 2.06 -2.37
CA ARG A 142 12.40 1.79 -2.53
C ARG A 142 13.06 1.41 -1.20
N PRO A 143 14.14 0.62 -1.22
CA PRO A 143 14.86 0.16 -0.02
C PRO A 143 15.40 1.29 0.87
N GLU A 144 15.57 2.49 0.32
CA GLU A 144 16.02 3.69 1.05
C GLU A 144 15.05 4.13 2.16
N PHE A 145 13.75 3.82 2.02
CA PHE A 145 12.74 4.06 3.06
C PHE A 145 12.65 2.94 4.11
N GLU A 146 13.34 1.83 3.90
CA GLU A 146 13.37 0.69 4.83
C GLU A 146 14.42 0.88 5.95
N LYS A 147 15.37 1.78 5.74
CA LYS A 147 16.37 2.18 6.75
C LYS A 147 15.75 3.14 7.76
N VAL A 148 14.86 2.65 8.61
CA VAL A 148 14.64 3.31 9.90
C VAL A 148 15.78 2.81 10.79
N PRO A 149 16.73 3.66 11.22
CA PRO A 149 17.69 3.25 12.22
C PRO A 149 16.87 2.80 13.44
N VAL A 150 16.97 1.52 13.77
CA VAL A 150 16.48 1.02 15.06
C VAL A 150 17.23 1.83 16.09
N ALA A 151 16.53 2.70 16.82
CA ALA A 151 17.10 3.32 17.99
C ALA A 151 17.44 2.15 18.93
N THR A 152 18.72 1.79 18.98
CA THR A 152 19.27 0.92 20.02
C THR A 152 19.00 1.62 21.34
N GLY A 153 17.97 1.16 22.05
CA GLY A 153 17.75 1.45 23.46
C GLY A 153 18.79 0.73 24.31
#